data_AF-K9VFJ0-F1
#
_entry.id   AF-K9VFJ0-F1
#
_cell.length_a   1.000
_cell.length_b   1.000
_cell.length_c   1.000
_cell.angle_alpha   90.00
_cell.angle_beta   90.00
_cell.angle_gamma   90.00
#
_symmetry.space_group_name_H-M   'P 1'
#
loop_
_entity.id
_entity.type
_entity.pdbx_description
1 polymer ?
#
loop_
_entity_poly.entity_id
_entity_poly.type
_entity_poly.pdbx_seq_one_letter_code
_entity_poly.pdbx_strand_id
1 'polypeptide(L)'
;MVQDIRSIVLFHQPPEKTVTKTEILAALKNLTAEERLEIIETASRMMREEIEEKAQRKAERKRKLKAAAEAAVKDYMPGGALHDLWSADSEPYFESEEEYLNAGIKTNA
;
A
#
# COMPACT_ATOMS: atom_id res chain seq x y z
N MET A 1 -11.77 -20.70 -40.10
CA MET A 1 -12.16 -19.57 -39.24
C MET A 1 -11.06 -18.53 -39.34
N VAL A 2 -11.33 -17.43 -40.03
CA VAL A 2 -10.36 -16.34 -40.21
C VAL A 2 -10.48 -15.45 -38.97
N GLN A 3 -9.40 -15.31 -38.22
CA GLN A 3 -9.34 -14.37 -37.09
C GLN A 3 -9.15 -12.96 -37.65
N ASP A 4 -10.16 -12.12 -37.45
CA ASP A 4 -10.14 -10.71 -37.83
C ASP A 4 -9.30 -9.93 -36.81
N ILE A 5 -8.04 -9.67 -37.15
CA ILE A 5 -7.13 -8.82 -36.38
C ILE A 5 -7.32 -7.40 -36.90
N ARG A 6 -8.38 -6.73 -36.47
CA ARG A 6 -8.58 -5.29 -36.70
C ARG A 6 -8.79 -4.57 -35.37
N SER A 7 -7.92 -3.59 -35.15
CA SER A 7 -8.04 -2.49 -34.19
C SER A 7 -7.87 -2.81 -32.71
N ILE A 8 -6.63 -3.09 -32.30
CA ILE A 8 -6.13 -2.51 -31.04
C ILE A 8 -5.69 -1.09 -31.38
N VAL A 9 -6.65 -0.18 -31.43
CA VAL A 9 -6.37 1.26 -31.36
C VAL A 9 -6.10 1.52 -29.88
N LEU A 10 -4.82 1.55 -29.49
CA LEU A 10 -4.41 2.20 -28.25
C LEU A 10 -4.82 3.67 -28.39
N PHE A 11 -5.95 4.04 -27.78
CA PHE A 11 -6.28 5.42 -27.52
C PHE A 11 -5.21 5.97 -26.58
N HIS A 12 -4.16 6.54 -27.15
CA HIS A 12 -3.23 7.40 -26.43
C HIS A 12 -4.02 8.67 -26.10
N GLN A 13 -4.69 8.65 -24.95
CA GLN A 13 -5.27 9.86 -24.38
C GLN A 13 -4.10 10.83 -24.18
N PRO A 14 -4.11 12.02 -24.82
CA PRO A 14 -3.03 12.98 -24.62
C PRO A 14 -2.93 13.28 -23.12
N PRO A 15 -1.71 13.39 -22.57
CA PRO A 15 -1.55 13.66 -21.15
C PRO A 15 -2.33 14.93 -20.80
N GLU A 16 -3.17 14.85 -19.76
CA GLU A 16 -3.83 16.04 -19.23
C GLU A 16 -2.77 17.11 -18.99
N LYS A 17 -2.99 18.31 -19.54
CA LYS A 17 -2.07 19.42 -19.35
C LYS A 17 -2.02 19.72 -17.85
N THR A 18 -0.93 19.35 -17.20
CA THR A 18 -0.72 19.64 -15.78
C THR A 18 -0.58 21.14 -15.61
N VAL A 19 -1.57 21.76 -14.97
CA VAL A 19 -1.52 23.19 -14.69
C VAL A 19 -0.39 23.44 -13.70
N THR A 20 0.56 24.27 -14.10
CA THR A 20 1.73 24.58 -13.28
C THR A 20 1.34 25.53 -12.14
N LYS A 21 2.07 25.47 -11.01
CA LYS A 21 1.87 26.38 -9.87
C LYS A 21 1.88 27.87 -10.31
N THR A 22 2.73 28.21 -11.27
CA THR A 22 2.85 29.55 -11.84
C THR A 22 1.61 29.97 -12.61
N GLU A 23 0.99 29.08 -13.39
CA GLU A 23 -0.26 29.35 -14.11
C GLU A 23 -1.42 29.57 -13.13
N ILE A 24 -1.50 28.79 -12.04
CA ILE A 24 -2.52 28.96 -11.00
C ILE A 24 -2.37 30.33 -10.31
N LEU A 25 -1.15 30.70 -9.92
CA LEU A 25 -0.90 32.00 -9.29
C LEU A 25 -1.20 33.17 -10.23
N ALA A 26 -0.92 33.02 -11.53
CA ALA A 26 -1.28 34.02 -12.52
C ALA A 26 -2.81 34.15 -12.66
N ALA A 27 -3.54 33.04 -12.66
CA ALA A 27 -5.01 33.05 -12.69
C ALA A 27 -5.61 33.72 -11.45
N LEU A 28 -5.11 33.42 -10.25
CA LEU A 28 -5.59 34.02 -8.99
C LEU A 28 -5.40 35.54 -8.92
N LYS A 29 -4.40 36.09 -9.61
CA LYS A 29 -4.17 37.53 -9.67
C LYS A 29 -5.26 38.28 -10.45
N ASN A 30 -5.94 37.60 -11.37
CA ASN A 30 -7.00 38.20 -12.18
C ASN A 30 -8.37 38.20 -11.48
N LEU A 31 -8.48 37.54 -10.31
CA LEU A 31 -9.70 37.45 -9.52
C LEU A 31 -9.81 38.59 -8.51
N THR A 32 -11.01 38.80 -7.97
CA THR A 32 -11.23 39.73 -6.86
C THR A 32 -10.69 39.16 -5.54
N ALA A 33 -10.68 39.97 -4.48
CA ALA A 33 -10.24 39.51 -3.17
C ALA A 33 -11.21 38.47 -2.57
N GLU A 34 -12.50 38.67 -2.80
CA GLU A 34 -13.59 37.80 -2.34
C GLU A 34 -13.48 36.41 -3.00
N GLU A 35 -13.31 36.37 -4.33
CA GLU A 35 -13.15 35.11 -5.08
C GLU A 35 -11.88 34.35 -4.63
N ARG A 36 -10.78 35.07 -4.37
CA ARG A 36 -9.57 34.45 -3.82
C ARG A 36 -9.81 33.84 -2.44
N LEU A 37 -10.57 34.51 -1.58
CA LEU A 37 -10.90 33.99 -0.25
C LEU A 37 -11.75 32.73 -0.34
N GLU A 38 -12.72 32.70 -1.23
CA GLU A 38 -13.57 31.52 -1.48
C GLU A 38 -12.75 30.32 -1.97
N ILE A 39 -11.80 30.55 -2.88
CA ILE A 39 -10.87 29.51 -3.35
C ILE A 39 -10.01 28.98 -2.21
N ILE A 40 -9.49 29.87 -1.35
CA ILE A 40 -8.67 29.45 -0.20
C ILE A 40 -9.49 28.62 0.78
N GLU A 41 -10.74 29.00 1.05
CA GLU A 41 -11.63 28.24 1.93
C GLU A 41 -11.90 26.85 1.36
N THR A 42 -12.25 26.78 0.08
CA THR A 42 -12.54 25.52 -0.62
C THR A 42 -11.33 24.60 -0.63
N ALA A 43 -10.16 25.13 -1.00
CA ALA A 43 -8.91 24.36 -0.97
C ALA A 43 -8.58 23.87 0.44
N SER A 44 -8.79 24.72 1.45
CA SER A 44 -8.58 24.34 2.85
C SER A 44 -9.51 23.21 3.30
N ARG A 45 -10.76 23.21 2.84
CA ARG A 45 -11.74 22.16 3.12
C ARG A 45 -11.32 20.83 2.50
N MET A 46 -10.96 20.85 1.21
CA MET A 46 -10.45 19.66 0.51
C MET A 46 -9.24 19.05 1.21
N MET A 47 -8.28 19.88 1.63
CA MET A 47 -7.11 19.40 2.37
C MET A 47 -7.47 18.71 3.69
N ARG A 48 -8.49 19.20 4.41
CA ARG A 48 -8.95 18.56 5.65
C ARG A 48 -9.62 17.21 5.38
N GLU A 49 -10.46 17.15 4.36
CA GLU A 49 -11.12 15.90 3.93
C GLU A 49 -10.07 14.85 3.56
N GLU A 50 -9.05 15.20 2.77
CA GLU A 50 -7.96 14.29 2.41
C GLU A 50 -7.21 13.75 3.64
N ILE A 51 -6.95 14.61 4.62
CA ILE A 51 -6.29 14.23 5.89
C ILE A 51 -7.17 13.24 6.65
N GLU A 52 -8.47 13.54 6.76
CA GLU A 52 -9.43 12.69 7.47
C GLU A 52 -9.58 11.33 6.79
N GLU A 53 -9.75 11.29 5.47
CA GLU A 53 -9.82 10.05 4.69
C GLU A 53 -8.54 9.21 4.86
N LYS A 54 -7.37 9.84 4.89
CA LYS A 54 -6.11 9.13 5.11
C LYS A 54 -6.07 8.51 6.51
N ALA A 55 -6.58 9.21 7.52
CA ALA A 55 -6.69 8.69 8.89
C ALA A 55 -7.67 7.51 8.96
N GLN A 56 -8.84 7.63 8.32
CA GLN A 56 -9.85 6.57 8.25
C GLN A 56 -9.29 5.31 7.54
N ARG A 57 -8.64 5.47 6.39
CA ARG A 57 -7.98 4.37 5.67
C ARG A 57 -6.91 3.67 6.53
N LYS A 58 -6.12 4.44 7.28
CA LYS A 58 -5.12 3.87 8.20
C LYS A 58 -5.77 3.06 9.32
N ALA A 59 -6.85 3.58 9.91
CA ALA A 59 -7.60 2.89 10.95
C ALA A 59 -8.24 1.60 10.42
N GLU A 60 -8.86 1.65 9.25
CA GLU A 60 -9.46 0.48 8.60
C GLU A 60 -8.41 -0.59 8.28
N ARG A 61 -7.26 -0.19 7.72
CA ARG A 61 -6.14 -1.09 7.46
C ARG A 61 -5.68 -1.78 8.74
N LYS A 62 -5.53 -1.03 9.84
CA LYS A 62 -5.16 -1.59 11.15
C LYS A 62 -6.21 -2.60 11.63
N ARG A 63 -7.50 -2.30 11.48
CA ARG A 63 -8.60 -3.22 11.85
C ARG A 63 -8.53 -4.53 11.05
N LYS A 64 -8.35 -4.45 9.73
CA LYS A 64 -8.24 -5.62 8.84
C LYS A 64 -7.03 -6.49 9.20
N LEU A 65 -5.88 -5.86 9.45
CA LEU A 65 -4.67 -6.59 9.86
C LEU A 65 -4.86 -7.28 11.22
N LYS A 66 -5.50 -6.62 12.18
CA LYS A 66 -5.83 -7.24 13.47
C LYS A 66 -6.71 -8.47 13.31
N ALA A 67 -7.80 -8.36 12.53
CA ALA A 67 -8.69 -9.48 12.28
C ALA A 67 -7.98 -10.64 11.55
N ALA A 68 -7.12 -10.34 10.59
CA ALA A 68 -6.32 -11.35 9.89
C ALA A 68 -5.33 -12.05 10.84
N ALA A 69 -4.65 -11.30 11.71
CA ALA A 69 -3.76 -11.85 12.71
C ALA A 69 -4.50 -12.76 13.70
N GLU A 70 -5.67 -12.32 14.20
CA GLU A 70 -6.52 -13.12 15.09
C GLU A 70 -6.99 -14.42 14.42
N ALA A 71 -7.38 -14.37 13.14
CA ALA A 71 -7.78 -15.55 12.38
C ALA A 71 -6.62 -16.52 12.13
N ALA A 72 -5.40 -16.01 11.98
CA ALA A 72 -4.19 -16.79 11.73
C ALA A 72 -3.61 -17.45 12.99
N VAL A 73 -4.02 -17.04 14.21
CA VAL A 73 -3.46 -17.58 15.47
C VAL A 73 -3.48 -19.11 15.51
N LYS A 74 -4.59 -19.72 15.07
CA LYS A 74 -4.75 -21.19 15.04
C LYS A 74 -3.69 -21.90 14.19
N ASP A 75 -3.17 -21.24 13.15
CA ASP A 75 -2.20 -21.83 12.23
C ASP A 75 -0.81 -21.89 12.88
N TYR A 76 -0.53 -21.04 13.88
CA TYR A 76 0.71 -21.02 14.65
C TYR A 76 0.66 -21.84 15.96
N MET A 77 -0.54 -22.20 16.44
CA MET A 77 -0.71 -23.05 17.62
C MET A 77 -0.34 -24.51 17.34
N PRO A 78 -0.02 -25.32 18.36
CA PRO A 78 0.30 -26.75 18.19
C PRO A 78 -0.73 -27.49 17.33
N GLY A 79 -0.26 -28.18 16.30
CA GLY A 79 -1.10 -28.85 15.29
C GLY A 79 -1.61 -27.96 14.15
N GLY A 80 -1.27 -26.67 14.17
CA GLY A 80 -1.49 -25.72 13.08
C GLY A 80 -0.45 -25.84 11.97
N ALA A 81 -0.81 -25.41 10.77
CA ALA A 81 0.01 -25.61 9.56
C ALA A 81 1.37 -24.88 9.58
N LEU A 82 1.53 -23.87 10.44
CA LEU A 82 2.75 -23.06 10.57
C LEU A 82 3.46 -23.28 11.91
N HIS A 83 2.94 -24.17 12.76
CA HIS A 83 3.50 -24.43 14.08
C HIS A 83 4.96 -24.92 13.99
N ASP A 84 5.21 -25.90 13.13
CA ASP A 84 6.52 -26.53 12.98
C ASP A 84 7.56 -25.61 12.33
N LEU A 85 7.15 -24.47 11.77
CA LEU A 85 8.08 -23.47 11.20
C LEU A 85 8.49 -22.41 12.21
N TRP A 86 7.77 -22.28 13.33
CA TRP A 86 7.96 -21.21 14.30
C TRP A 86 8.07 -21.70 15.75
N SER A 87 7.85 -22.99 16.00
CA SER A 87 8.00 -23.56 17.33
C SER A 87 9.45 -23.41 17.81
N ALA A 88 9.67 -23.12 19.08
CA ALA A 88 11.02 -23.13 19.66
C ALA A 88 11.65 -24.54 19.63
N ASP A 89 10.80 -25.57 19.48
CA ASP A 89 11.18 -26.97 19.29
C ASP A 89 11.36 -27.32 17.80
N SER A 90 11.08 -26.39 16.88
CA SER A 90 11.44 -26.53 15.46
C SER A 90 12.93 -26.32 15.26
N GLU A 91 13.42 -26.59 14.04
CA GLU A 91 14.85 -26.72 13.72
C GLU A 91 15.77 -25.73 14.49
N PRO A 92 16.96 -26.17 14.94
CA PRO A 92 17.83 -25.34 15.76
C PRO A 92 18.07 -23.98 15.12
N TYR A 93 17.83 -22.90 15.87
CA TYR A 93 18.18 -21.56 15.44
C TYR A 93 19.69 -21.37 15.57
N PHE A 94 20.35 -20.93 14.48
CA PHE A 94 21.79 -20.67 14.45
C PHE A 94 22.04 -19.17 14.35
N GLU A 95 22.97 -18.65 15.15
CA GLU A 95 23.30 -17.23 15.14
C GLU A 95 24.23 -16.85 13.98
N SER A 96 24.90 -17.84 13.38
CA SER A 96 25.79 -17.65 12.24
C SER A 96 25.82 -18.84 11.28
N GLU A 97 26.21 -18.57 10.04
CA GLU A 97 26.37 -19.59 9.00
C GLU A 97 27.51 -20.58 9.32
N GLU A 98 28.58 -20.13 9.98
CA GLU A 98 29.66 -21.01 10.46
C GLU A 98 29.16 -22.00 11.53
N GLU A 99 28.25 -21.57 12.41
CA GLU A 99 27.63 -22.43 13.44
C GLU A 99 26.72 -23.49 12.80
N TYR A 100 25.90 -23.09 11.82
CA TYR A 100 25.05 -24.00 11.03
C TYR A 100 25.88 -25.08 10.32
N LEU A 101 26.97 -24.69 9.65
CA LEU A 101 27.84 -25.62 8.91
C LEU A 101 28.59 -26.58 9.84
N ASN A 102 28.94 -26.13 11.05
CA ASN A 102 29.62 -26.95 12.05
C ASN A 102 28.68 -27.89 12.83
N ALA A 103 27.37 -27.59 12.88
CA ALA A 103 26.39 -28.36 13.62
C ALA A 103 26.12 -29.76 13.03
N GLY A 104 26.59 -30.05 11.80
CA GLY A 104 26.55 -31.38 11.22
C GLY A 104 25.15 -31.97 11.04
N ILE A 105 24.12 -31.11 10.90
CA ILE A 105 22.74 -31.55 10.68
C ILE A 105 22.65 -32.28 9.35
N LYS A 106 22.34 -33.58 9.40
CA LYS A 106 21.93 -34.34 8.22
C LYS A 106 20.49 -33.92 7.90
N THR A 107 20.33 -33.11 6.87
CA THR A 107 19.01 -32.82 6.32
C THR A 107 18.38 -34.15 5.87
N ASN A 108 17.12 -34.39 6.25
CA ASN A 108 16.36 -35.51 5.71
C ASN A 108 16.04 -35.19 4.26
N ALA A 109 16.83 -35.76 3.34
CA ALA A 109 16.54 -35.80 1.91
C ALA A 109 15.35 -36.72 1.61
#